data_AF-A0AAV0TYU1-F1
#
_entry.id   AF-A0AAV0TYU1-F1
#
_cell.length_a   1.000
_cell.length_b   1.000
_cell.length_c   1.000
_cell.angle_alpha   90.00
_cell.angle_beta   90.00
_cell.angle_gamma   90.00
#
_symmetry.space_group_name_H-M   'P 1'
#
loop_
_entity.id
_entity.type
_entity.pdbx_description
1 polymer ?
#
loop_
_entity_poly.entity_id
_entity_poly.type
_entity_poly.pdbx_seq_one_letter_code
_entity_poly.pdbx_strand_id
1 'polypeptide(L)'
;MTQLELLAALTPVVSFRAADSFSSIPRHLHGNPLLCRASSTCVTYDTIECTALIIGCGIAGNATALRLANQGIKVTMLAAAKDPNNCATYYAQGGIIYKSDDDSPALLSTDVHRAGAGICDDIAVQKLAIEGPGRVEEMLLEVAKVPFTRKDDGELALTLEASHNRARILYKADHTGRAISSSMVQAVRDHPNIVLLTSRSAFELATNSTGECVGALTVSTKGKVVYYRAPFTLLATGGVGDVYKNTSNPEGARGEGIALAARAGAKLKNMQYVQFHPTTLYIPGERRFLLTEALRGEGAILRNKSGRAFAKDYHIDGELAPRDVVARLILAEMEKQNEKNMYLDISHEKADWIKKRFPTIYQHCLDRGIDMTKEPMPVVPAAHYHCGGVEVDLQGRTSVPRLYAAGEVSCTGLHGANRLASTSLLEGLVWGCSAADDFMKRRKCMDLESYKKENDPFANLNGFRDPYPNEVEEVMLATQRIMWESVGPIRTNAGMSSAVDKLALLEIKADKLHQECRVTRETAGLRNAVRTAKEIALAALNSHVSVGTHYIVQE
;
A
#
# COMPACT_ATOMS: atom_id res chain seq x y z
N MET A 1 -44.87 15.07 -37.00
CA MET A 1 -43.93 16.08 -37.52
C MET A 1 -42.53 15.62 -37.15
N THR A 2 -41.69 15.46 -38.16
CA THR A 2 -40.45 14.67 -38.14
C THR A 2 -39.22 15.51 -37.80
N GLN A 3 -38.16 14.82 -37.37
CA GLN A 3 -36.84 15.29 -36.91
C GLN A 3 -35.99 16.05 -37.97
N LEU A 4 -36.58 16.77 -38.93
CA LEU A 4 -35.83 17.42 -40.01
C LEU A 4 -35.73 18.96 -39.95
N GLU A 5 -36.32 19.62 -38.97
CA GLU A 5 -36.39 21.11 -38.98
C GLU A 5 -35.61 21.84 -37.88
N LEU A 6 -34.89 21.14 -36.99
CA LEU A 6 -34.06 21.79 -35.96
C LEU A 6 -32.55 21.53 -36.07
N LEU A 7 -32.08 21.07 -37.24
CA LEU A 7 -30.66 20.86 -37.56
C LEU A 7 -30.08 21.99 -38.45
N ALA A 8 -30.80 23.10 -38.64
CA ALA A 8 -30.45 24.17 -39.58
C ALA A 8 -30.00 25.49 -38.94
N ALA A 9 -29.54 25.49 -37.69
CA ALA A 9 -28.89 26.66 -37.13
C ALA A 9 -27.62 26.25 -36.38
N LEU A 10 -26.49 26.71 -36.94
CA LEU A 10 -25.17 26.85 -36.31
C LEU A 10 -24.19 25.68 -36.51
N THR A 11 -23.68 25.54 -37.74
CA THR A 11 -22.22 25.34 -37.95
C THR A 11 -21.82 25.75 -39.39
N PRO A 12 -20.55 26.19 -39.60
CA PRO A 12 -20.14 27.11 -40.66
C PRO A 12 -19.54 26.40 -41.88
N VAL A 13 -19.55 27.06 -43.05
CA VAL A 13 -18.69 26.72 -44.20
C VAL A 13 -18.31 27.98 -44.97
N VAL A 14 -17.02 28.33 -45.02
CA VAL A 14 -16.38 28.91 -46.22
C VAL A 14 -14.93 28.42 -46.31
N SER A 15 -14.60 27.84 -47.46
CA SER A 15 -13.28 27.55 -48.03
C SER A 15 -13.42 27.91 -49.53
N PHE A 16 -12.48 28.37 -50.34
CA PHE A 16 -11.03 28.66 -50.33
C PHE A 16 -10.80 29.50 -51.62
N ARG A 17 -9.72 30.29 -51.71
CA ARG A 17 -8.94 30.43 -52.97
C ARG A 17 -7.56 31.02 -52.68
N ALA A 18 -6.55 30.45 -53.34
CA ALA A 18 -5.12 30.72 -53.20
C ALA A 18 -4.59 31.64 -54.32
N ALA A 19 -3.48 32.34 -54.06
CA ALA A 19 -2.41 32.61 -55.02
C ALA A 19 -1.14 33.20 -54.32
N ASP A 20 -0.03 32.49 -54.51
CA ASP A 20 1.34 32.93 -54.85
C ASP A 20 2.22 33.83 -53.96
N SER A 21 3.37 33.22 -53.61
CA SER A 21 4.76 33.68 -53.87
C SER A 21 5.60 34.41 -52.79
N PHE A 22 6.92 34.16 -52.89
CA PHE A 22 8.12 34.78 -52.27
C PHE A 22 8.53 34.25 -50.86
N SER A 23 9.54 33.36 -50.74
CA SER A 23 11.00 33.51 -50.88
C SER A 23 11.74 34.02 -49.61
N SER A 24 12.45 33.10 -48.95
CA SER A 24 13.85 33.18 -48.45
C SER A 24 14.38 34.31 -47.52
N ILE A 25 15.33 33.88 -46.64
CA ILE A 25 16.48 34.56 -45.98
C ILE A 25 16.23 35.16 -44.54
N PRO A 26 17.20 35.22 -43.58
CA PRO A 26 17.89 34.16 -42.81
C PRO A 26 17.94 34.38 -41.26
N ARG A 27 18.54 33.40 -40.55
CA ARG A 27 19.10 33.49 -39.19
C ARG A 27 20.16 34.61 -39.07
N HIS A 28 20.15 35.36 -37.96
CA HIS A 28 21.38 35.79 -37.28
C HIS A 28 21.17 36.04 -35.78
N LEU A 29 22.13 35.53 -35.01
CA LEU A 29 22.42 35.76 -33.60
C LEU A 29 22.56 37.25 -33.25
N HIS A 30 22.21 37.61 -32.01
CA HIS A 30 22.89 38.51 -31.05
C HIS A 30 22.00 38.46 -29.78
N GLY A 31 22.41 37.91 -28.64
CA GLY A 31 23.46 38.41 -27.78
C GLY A 31 22.87 39.42 -26.79
N ASN A 32 22.41 38.96 -25.62
CA ASN A 32 22.16 39.85 -24.47
C ASN A 32 22.81 39.22 -23.21
N PRO A 33 23.68 39.94 -22.47
CA PRO A 33 24.62 39.35 -21.54
C PRO A 33 24.14 39.42 -20.07
N LEU A 34 24.71 38.54 -19.25
CA LEU A 34 24.93 38.72 -17.81
C LEU A 34 23.68 38.84 -16.91
N LEU A 35 23.01 37.70 -16.70
CA LEU A 35 22.62 37.31 -15.34
C LEU A 35 23.71 36.38 -14.82
N CYS A 36 24.70 36.96 -14.13
CA CYS A 36 25.70 36.21 -13.38
C CYS A 36 24.99 35.20 -12.47
N ARG A 37 25.25 33.91 -12.73
CA ARG A 37 24.98 32.81 -11.80
C ARG A 37 25.70 33.10 -10.48
N ALA A 38 24.98 33.63 -9.50
CA ALA A 38 25.46 33.69 -8.13
C ALA A 38 25.45 32.27 -7.55
N SER A 39 26.66 31.75 -7.32
CA SER A 39 27.02 30.51 -6.61
C SER A 39 26.26 29.24 -6.99
N SER A 40 26.59 28.65 -8.14
CA SER A 40 26.46 27.20 -8.31
C SER A 40 27.59 26.52 -7.52
N THR A 41 27.41 26.32 -6.21
CA THR A 41 28.05 25.16 -5.58
C THR A 41 27.56 23.96 -6.36
N CYS A 42 28.42 23.36 -7.17
CA CYS A 42 28.10 22.13 -7.88
C CYS A 42 27.82 21.08 -6.81
N VAL A 43 26.54 20.84 -6.52
CA VAL A 43 26.13 19.81 -5.57
C VAL A 43 26.52 18.49 -6.20
N THR A 44 27.58 17.88 -5.70
CA THR A 44 28.00 16.54 -6.09
C THR A 44 27.13 15.57 -5.32
N TYR A 45 26.40 14.73 -6.06
CA TYR A 45 25.59 13.67 -5.47
C TYR A 45 26.37 12.36 -5.51
N ASP A 46 26.29 11.59 -4.42
CA ASP A 46 26.96 10.29 -4.34
C ASP A 46 26.20 9.26 -5.17
N THR A 47 26.94 8.44 -5.90
CA THR A 47 26.44 7.21 -6.54
C THR A 47 27.04 6.00 -5.84
N ILE A 48 26.18 5.06 -5.43
CA ILE A 48 26.56 3.79 -4.80
C ILE A 48 26.12 2.65 -5.72
N GLU A 49 27.07 1.85 -6.16
CA GLU A 49 26.79 0.61 -6.89
C GLU A 49 26.30 -0.47 -5.93
N CYS A 50 25.17 -1.09 -6.24
CA CYS A 50 24.64 -2.22 -5.51
C CYS A 50 24.16 -3.31 -6.47
N THR A 51 24.17 -4.56 -6.00
CA THR A 51 23.74 -5.69 -6.81
C THR A 51 22.23 -5.90 -6.76
N ALA A 52 21.63 -5.61 -5.62
CA ALA A 52 20.20 -5.64 -5.39
C ALA A 52 19.81 -4.49 -4.47
N LEU A 53 18.84 -3.68 -4.89
CA LEU A 53 18.23 -2.61 -4.11
C LEU A 53 16.81 -3.01 -3.73
N ILE A 54 16.53 -3.07 -2.43
CA ILE A 54 15.20 -3.36 -1.89
C ILE A 54 14.69 -2.11 -1.18
N ILE A 55 13.55 -1.59 -1.61
CA ILE A 55 12.94 -0.37 -1.08
C ILE A 55 11.75 -0.76 -0.20
N GLY A 56 12.00 -0.88 1.11
CA GLY A 56 11.01 -1.23 2.11
C GLY A 56 11.39 -2.46 2.94
N CYS A 57 11.00 -2.44 4.21
CA CYS A 57 11.44 -3.42 5.22
C CYS A 57 10.31 -4.18 5.93
N GLY A 58 9.16 -4.30 5.28
CA GLY A 58 8.12 -5.24 5.68
C GLY A 58 8.48 -6.70 5.30
N ILE A 59 7.54 -7.62 5.51
CA ILE A 59 7.75 -9.06 5.25
C ILE A 59 8.29 -9.35 3.84
N ALA A 60 7.76 -8.68 2.81
CA ALA A 60 8.20 -8.87 1.42
C ALA A 60 9.66 -8.49 1.21
N GLY A 61 10.06 -7.30 1.70
CA GLY A 61 11.43 -6.83 1.59
C GLY A 61 12.42 -7.71 2.35
N ASN A 62 12.09 -8.10 3.60
CA ASN A 62 12.94 -9.01 4.38
C ASN A 62 13.05 -10.38 3.72
N ALA A 63 11.96 -10.91 3.17
CA ALA A 63 11.95 -12.20 2.49
C ALA A 63 12.86 -12.19 1.26
N THR A 64 12.72 -11.18 0.40
CA THR A 64 13.59 -10.98 -0.77
C THR A 64 15.05 -10.83 -0.34
N ALA A 65 15.33 -9.99 0.67
CA ALA A 65 16.68 -9.71 1.13
C ALA A 65 17.39 -10.96 1.64
N LEU A 66 16.77 -11.67 2.58
CA LEU A 66 17.31 -12.90 3.18
C LEU A 66 17.51 -13.99 2.12
N ARG A 67 16.55 -14.16 1.23
CA ARG A 67 16.63 -15.18 0.17
C ARG A 67 17.78 -14.92 -0.81
N LEU A 68 17.96 -13.68 -1.25
CA LEU A 68 19.10 -13.29 -2.10
C LEU A 68 20.43 -13.45 -1.35
N ALA A 69 20.46 -13.01 -0.09
CA ALA A 69 21.68 -12.95 0.70
C ALA A 69 22.21 -14.34 1.09
N ASN A 70 21.31 -15.29 1.38
CA ASN A 70 21.61 -16.71 1.59
C ASN A 70 22.25 -17.37 0.37
N GLN A 71 22.07 -16.79 -0.82
CA GLN A 71 22.67 -17.24 -2.09
C GLN A 71 23.92 -16.44 -2.46
N GLY A 72 24.46 -15.66 -1.52
CA GLY A 72 25.71 -14.90 -1.69
C GLY A 72 25.53 -13.54 -2.38
N ILE A 73 24.30 -13.08 -2.61
CA ILE A 73 24.05 -11.78 -3.25
C ILE A 73 24.14 -10.66 -2.19
N LYS A 74 24.94 -9.63 -2.48
CA LYS A 74 24.96 -8.41 -1.66
C LYS A 74 23.70 -7.58 -1.87
N VAL A 75 23.02 -7.27 -0.79
CA VAL A 75 21.73 -6.56 -0.79
C VAL A 75 21.86 -5.23 -0.06
N THR A 76 21.41 -4.16 -0.68
CA THR A 76 21.14 -2.88 -0.02
C THR A 76 19.64 -2.76 0.20
N MET A 77 19.23 -2.58 1.44
CA MET A 77 17.82 -2.51 1.83
C MET A 77 17.51 -1.19 2.51
N LEU A 78 16.42 -0.53 2.12
CA LEU A 78 16.01 0.76 2.65
C LEU A 78 14.82 0.62 3.60
N ALA A 79 14.88 1.34 4.71
CA ALA A 79 13.76 1.59 5.61
C ALA A 79 13.56 3.10 5.75
N ALA A 80 12.36 3.58 5.37
CA ALA A 80 12.01 4.99 5.52
C ALA A 80 11.98 5.43 7.00
N ALA A 81 11.54 4.53 7.88
CA ALA A 81 11.48 4.75 9.32
C ALA A 81 12.86 4.62 9.97
N LYS A 82 13.02 5.25 11.15
CA LYS A 82 14.20 5.08 12.01
C LYS A 82 14.28 3.67 12.58
N ASP A 83 13.16 3.19 13.12
CA ASP A 83 13.01 1.77 13.48
C ASP A 83 12.46 1.01 12.27
N PRO A 84 13.20 0.05 11.70
CA PRO A 84 12.72 -0.77 10.58
C PRO A 84 11.50 -1.64 10.94
N ASN A 85 11.20 -1.85 12.21
CA ASN A 85 9.96 -2.49 12.64
C ASN A 85 8.74 -1.57 12.53
N ASN A 86 8.90 -0.25 12.34
CA ASN A 86 7.74 0.63 12.19
C ASN A 86 7.14 0.53 10.76
N CYS A 87 6.46 -0.58 10.49
CA CYS A 87 5.82 -0.90 9.21
C CYS A 87 4.54 -1.73 9.43
N ALA A 88 3.68 -1.83 8.41
CA ALA A 88 2.38 -2.50 8.55
C ALA A 88 2.51 -3.97 8.95
N THR A 89 3.59 -4.65 8.52
CA THR A 89 3.91 -6.02 8.95
C THR A 89 3.98 -6.15 10.47
N TYR A 90 4.62 -5.21 11.17
CA TYR A 90 4.76 -5.27 12.63
C TYR A 90 3.43 -5.13 13.37
N TYR A 91 2.52 -4.31 12.84
CA TYR A 91 1.21 -4.06 13.47
C TYR A 91 0.14 -5.07 13.08
N ALA A 92 0.45 -6.08 12.24
CA ALA A 92 -0.48 -7.15 11.94
C ALA A 92 -0.82 -7.96 13.22
N GLN A 93 -2.10 -8.21 13.46
CA GLN A 93 -2.57 -8.85 14.70
C GLN A 93 -2.86 -10.34 14.50
N GLY A 94 -3.82 -10.63 13.61
CA GLY A 94 -4.43 -11.95 13.38
C GLY A 94 -3.42 -13.08 13.17
N GLY A 95 -2.95 -13.28 11.94
CA GLY A 95 -1.86 -14.21 11.71
C GLY A 95 -1.41 -14.33 10.26
N ILE A 96 -0.80 -15.46 9.94
CA ILE A 96 -0.39 -15.85 8.59
C ILE A 96 -0.90 -17.25 8.28
N ILE A 97 -1.45 -17.42 7.08
CA ILE A 97 -1.95 -18.72 6.62
C ILE A 97 -0.78 -19.71 6.49
N TYR A 98 -1.02 -20.93 6.97
CA TYR A 98 -0.13 -22.08 6.91
C TYR A 98 -0.92 -23.30 6.41
N LYS A 99 -0.75 -24.48 7.01
CA LYS A 99 -1.46 -25.73 6.70
C LYS A 99 -2.01 -26.36 7.98
N SER A 100 -3.15 -27.05 7.86
CA SER A 100 -3.67 -28.00 8.87
C SER A 100 -3.87 -29.37 8.22
N ASP A 101 -4.06 -30.41 9.04
CA ASP A 101 -4.18 -31.80 8.57
C ASP A 101 -5.41 -32.03 7.67
N ASP A 102 -6.48 -31.27 7.90
CA ASP A 102 -7.75 -31.32 7.18
C ASP A 102 -7.89 -30.23 6.10
N ASP A 103 -6.77 -29.64 5.70
CA ASP A 103 -6.68 -28.55 4.73
C ASP A 103 -6.12 -28.99 3.37
N SER A 104 -6.38 -28.21 2.32
CA SER A 104 -5.79 -28.36 1.01
C SER A 104 -5.68 -27.01 0.29
N PRO A 105 -4.77 -26.90 -0.71
CA PRO A 105 -4.69 -25.71 -1.56
C PRO A 105 -6.03 -25.37 -2.26
N ALA A 106 -6.84 -26.38 -2.58
CA ALA A 106 -8.16 -26.18 -3.17
C ALA A 106 -9.13 -25.49 -2.20
N LEU A 107 -9.15 -25.92 -0.94
CA LEU A 107 -9.97 -25.30 0.11
C LEU A 107 -9.57 -23.86 0.38
N LEU A 108 -8.26 -23.56 0.40
CA LEU A 108 -7.80 -22.18 0.53
C LEU A 108 -8.24 -21.34 -0.66
N SER A 109 -8.05 -21.86 -1.87
CA SER A 109 -8.43 -21.18 -3.10
C SER A 109 -9.91 -20.80 -3.08
N THR A 110 -10.80 -21.71 -2.64
CA THR A 110 -12.23 -21.42 -2.49
C THR A 110 -12.49 -20.25 -1.54
N ASP A 111 -11.82 -20.19 -0.39
CA ASP A 111 -11.98 -19.09 0.57
C ASP A 111 -11.50 -17.76 -0.04
N VAL A 112 -10.38 -17.76 -0.76
CA VAL A 112 -9.83 -16.57 -1.41
C VAL A 112 -10.76 -16.07 -2.52
N HIS A 113 -11.24 -16.95 -3.42
CA HIS A 113 -12.17 -16.58 -4.49
C HIS A 113 -13.48 -16.01 -3.96
N ARG A 114 -14.02 -16.62 -2.90
CA ARG A 114 -15.23 -16.13 -2.23
C ARG A 114 -15.01 -14.73 -1.65
N ALA A 115 -13.90 -14.52 -0.96
CA ALA A 115 -13.59 -13.22 -0.35
C ALA A 115 -13.34 -12.14 -1.41
N GLY A 116 -12.66 -12.47 -2.51
CA GLY A 116 -12.26 -11.54 -3.58
C GLY A 116 -13.36 -11.09 -4.52
N ALA A 117 -14.62 -11.45 -4.25
CA ALA A 117 -15.81 -11.06 -5.00
C ALA A 117 -15.73 -11.37 -6.51
N GLY A 118 -15.18 -12.54 -6.86
CA GLY A 118 -15.20 -13.08 -8.22
C GLY A 118 -14.23 -12.44 -9.22
N ILE A 119 -13.30 -11.60 -8.77
CA ILE A 119 -12.32 -10.94 -9.65
C ILE A 119 -10.85 -11.30 -9.32
N CYS A 120 -10.64 -12.36 -8.55
CA CYS A 120 -9.31 -12.91 -8.30
C CYS A 120 -8.67 -13.45 -9.59
N ASP A 121 -7.35 -13.43 -9.66
CA ASP A 121 -6.58 -14.19 -10.64
C ASP A 121 -6.37 -15.64 -10.15
N ASP A 122 -6.96 -16.61 -10.85
CA ASP A 122 -6.93 -18.03 -10.46
C ASP A 122 -5.51 -18.57 -10.30
N ILE A 123 -4.57 -18.14 -11.14
CA ILE A 123 -3.19 -18.64 -11.12
C ILE A 123 -2.44 -18.05 -9.92
N ALA A 124 -2.66 -16.77 -9.62
CA ALA A 124 -2.10 -16.15 -8.41
C ALA A 124 -2.65 -16.81 -7.12
N VAL A 125 -3.94 -17.12 -7.08
CA VAL A 125 -4.57 -17.82 -5.95
C VAL A 125 -3.96 -19.22 -5.77
N GLN A 126 -3.86 -20.00 -6.84
CA GLN A 126 -3.25 -21.34 -6.80
C GLN A 126 -1.79 -21.28 -6.37
N LYS A 127 -1.01 -20.34 -6.91
CA LYS A 127 0.39 -20.13 -6.53
C LYS A 127 0.52 -19.90 -5.02
N LEU A 128 -0.27 -18.99 -4.45
CA LEU A 128 -0.22 -18.72 -3.02
C LEU A 128 -0.63 -19.94 -2.21
N ALA A 129 -1.67 -20.66 -2.63
CA ALA A 129 -2.18 -21.81 -1.90
C ALA A 129 -1.24 -23.01 -1.91
N ILE A 130 -0.47 -23.19 -2.99
CA ILE A 130 0.50 -24.28 -3.13
C ILE A 130 1.83 -23.91 -2.49
N GLU A 131 2.39 -22.74 -2.78
CA GLU A 131 3.73 -22.37 -2.34
C GLU A 131 3.77 -21.80 -0.92
N GLY A 132 2.66 -21.17 -0.48
CA GLY A 132 2.58 -20.40 0.76
C GLY A 132 3.10 -21.14 2.00
N PRO A 133 2.55 -22.32 2.34
CA PRO A 133 2.99 -23.06 3.53
C PRO A 133 4.49 -23.39 3.53
N GLY A 134 5.05 -23.75 2.37
CA GLY A 134 6.49 -24.00 2.23
C GLY A 134 7.32 -22.75 2.44
N ARG A 135 6.85 -21.57 1.98
CA ARG A 135 7.53 -20.30 2.25
C ARG A 135 7.49 -19.91 3.73
N VAL A 136 6.40 -20.24 4.43
CA VAL A 136 6.29 -20.03 5.88
C VAL A 136 7.30 -20.90 6.63
N GLU A 137 7.42 -22.17 6.28
CA GLU A 137 8.42 -23.09 6.86
C GLU A 137 9.83 -22.54 6.68
N GLU A 138 10.25 -22.33 5.42
CA GLU A 138 11.59 -21.87 5.08
C GLU A 138 11.90 -20.53 5.75
N MET A 139 11.09 -19.50 5.50
CA MET A 139 11.48 -18.13 5.82
C MET A 139 11.15 -17.76 7.27
N LEU A 140 10.03 -18.23 7.81
CA LEU A 140 9.58 -17.81 9.14
C LEU A 140 9.99 -18.79 10.23
N LEU A 141 9.95 -20.11 9.99
CA LEU A 141 10.32 -21.09 11.01
C LEU A 141 11.82 -21.39 11.02
N GLU A 142 12.45 -21.56 9.86
CA GLU A 142 13.87 -21.96 9.77
C GLU A 142 14.82 -20.76 9.77
N VAL A 143 14.62 -19.80 8.85
CA VAL A 143 15.51 -18.64 8.69
C VAL A 143 15.30 -17.62 9.81
N ALA A 144 14.09 -17.09 9.96
CA ALA A 144 13.81 -16.03 10.93
C ALA A 144 13.52 -16.57 12.34
N LYS A 145 13.18 -17.86 12.49
CA LYS A 145 12.87 -18.50 13.79
C LYS A 145 11.79 -17.77 14.58
N VAL A 146 10.70 -17.39 13.90
CA VAL A 146 9.57 -16.68 14.49
C VAL A 146 8.93 -17.53 15.59
N PRO A 147 8.75 -16.99 16.81
CA PRO A 147 8.28 -17.76 17.97
C PRO A 147 6.74 -17.84 18.02
N PHE A 148 6.11 -18.50 17.04
CA PHE A 148 4.66 -18.73 17.02
C PHE A 148 4.15 -19.48 18.25
N THR A 149 2.85 -19.35 18.53
CA THR A 149 2.19 -20.05 19.64
C THR A 149 2.24 -21.56 19.42
N ARG A 150 2.50 -22.32 20.48
CA ARG A 150 2.47 -23.78 20.47
C ARG A 150 1.42 -24.30 21.44
N LYS A 151 0.89 -25.48 21.15
CA LYS A 151 0.04 -26.26 22.07
C LYS A 151 0.91 -26.92 23.16
N ASP A 152 0.27 -27.56 24.13
CA ASP A 152 0.96 -28.24 25.25
C ASP A 152 1.83 -29.42 24.79
N ASP A 153 1.48 -30.06 23.67
CA ASP A 153 2.26 -31.13 23.03
C ASP A 153 3.47 -30.62 22.23
N GLY A 154 3.64 -29.29 22.13
CA GLY A 154 4.72 -28.65 21.39
C GLY A 154 4.42 -28.40 19.91
N GLU A 155 3.29 -28.85 19.36
CA GLU A 155 2.89 -28.54 17.98
C GLU A 155 2.54 -27.05 17.82
N LEU A 156 2.56 -26.56 16.59
CA LEU A 156 2.10 -25.20 16.28
C LEU A 156 0.59 -25.07 16.50
N ALA A 157 0.19 -24.02 17.21
CA ALA A 157 -1.22 -23.70 17.41
C ALA A 157 -1.77 -22.94 16.20
N LEU A 158 -2.95 -23.36 15.74
CA LEU A 158 -3.67 -22.75 14.63
C LEU A 158 -4.97 -22.10 15.13
N THR A 159 -5.39 -21.02 14.48
CA THR A 159 -6.68 -20.35 14.72
C THR A 159 -7.50 -20.26 13.43
N LEU A 160 -8.81 -20.05 13.60
CA LEU A 160 -9.74 -19.71 12.52
C LEU A 160 -9.94 -18.18 12.50
N GLU A 161 -10.07 -17.60 11.30
CA GLU A 161 -10.52 -16.21 11.10
C GLU A 161 -11.76 -16.18 10.21
N ALA A 162 -12.47 -15.04 10.19
CA ALA A 162 -13.65 -14.86 9.36
C ALA A 162 -13.39 -15.19 7.88
N SER A 163 -14.37 -15.82 7.25
CA SER A 163 -14.33 -16.25 5.84
C SER A 163 -13.32 -17.36 5.51
N HIS A 164 -12.66 -17.97 6.50
CA HIS A 164 -11.93 -19.24 6.35
C HIS A 164 -12.83 -20.44 6.66
N ASN A 165 -12.61 -21.56 5.97
CA ASN A 165 -13.32 -22.82 6.20
C ASN A 165 -12.55 -23.84 7.06
N ARG A 166 -11.28 -23.55 7.39
CA ARG A 166 -10.40 -24.38 8.23
C ARG A 166 -9.53 -23.51 9.13
N ALA A 167 -9.18 -24.03 10.31
CA ALA A 167 -8.22 -23.41 11.21
C ALA A 167 -6.79 -23.63 10.66
N ARG A 168 -6.28 -22.64 9.93
CA ARG A 168 -5.01 -22.72 9.17
C ARG A 168 -4.05 -21.58 9.47
N ILE A 169 -4.32 -20.76 10.49
CA ILE A 169 -3.62 -19.50 10.69
C ILE A 169 -2.67 -19.64 11.87
N LEU A 170 -1.37 -19.50 11.61
CA LEU A 170 -0.35 -19.38 12.65
C LEU A 170 -0.42 -17.99 13.28
N TYR A 171 -0.32 -17.95 14.61
CA TYR A 171 -0.45 -16.71 15.36
C TYR A 171 0.48 -16.65 16.58
N LYS A 172 0.72 -15.43 17.07
CA LYS A 172 1.36 -15.15 18.36
C LYS A 172 0.47 -14.21 19.17
N ALA A 173 -0.38 -14.80 20.01
CA ALA A 173 -1.49 -14.08 20.66
C ALA A 173 -2.22 -13.16 19.66
N ASP A 174 -2.33 -11.87 19.94
CA ASP A 174 -2.91 -10.83 19.07
C ASP A 174 -1.86 -9.88 18.46
N HIS A 175 -0.59 -10.31 18.37
CA HIS A 175 0.53 -9.51 17.87
C HIS A 175 1.45 -10.31 16.95
N THR A 176 0.88 -11.15 16.08
CA THR A 176 1.63 -12.01 15.17
C THR A 176 2.62 -11.25 14.29
N GLY A 177 2.22 -10.09 13.79
CA GLY A 177 3.04 -9.18 13.01
C GLY A 177 4.31 -8.72 13.74
N ARG A 178 4.20 -8.41 15.04
CA ARG A 178 5.34 -8.02 15.88
C ARG A 178 6.36 -9.15 15.97
N ALA A 179 5.91 -10.37 16.18
CA ALA A 179 6.78 -11.54 16.25
C ALA A 179 7.49 -11.79 14.91
N ILE A 180 6.76 -11.71 13.79
CA ILE A 180 7.31 -11.89 12.44
C ILE A 180 8.32 -10.78 12.12
N SER A 181 7.91 -9.52 12.22
CA SER A 181 8.74 -8.37 11.84
C SER A 181 10.02 -8.32 12.66
N SER A 182 9.93 -8.48 13.99
CA SER A 182 11.11 -8.39 14.85
C SER A 182 12.13 -9.48 14.53
N SER A 183 11.67 -10.71 14.28
CA SER A 183 12.55 -11.84 14.00
C SER A 183 13.18 -11.73 12.61
N MET A 184 12.42 -11.33 11.60
CA MET A 184 12.95 -11.13 10.24
C MET A 184 13.93 -9.96 10.16
N VAL A 185 13.62 -8.82 10.81
CA VAL A 185 14.53 -7.67 10.89
C VAL A 185 15.82 -8.05 11.62
N GLN A 186 15.73 -8.87 12.67
CA GLN A 186 16.90 -9.37 13.37
C GLN A 186 17.75 -10.26 12.45
N ALA A 187 17.15 -11.22 11.75
CA ALA A 187 17.85 -12.04 10.76
C ALA A 187 18.51 -11.20 9.66
N VAL A 188 17.85 -10.12 9.20
CA VAL A 188 18.43 -9.19 8.23
C VAL A 188 19.66 -8.46 8.78
N ARG A 189 19.61 -7.99 10.03
CA ARG A 189 20.74 -7.31 10.69
C ARG A 189 21.93 -8.23 10.91
N ASP A 190 21.67 -9.51 11.21
CA ASP A 190 22.71 -10.49 11.50
C ASP A 190 23.35 -11.06 10.23
N HIS A 191 22.75 -10.85 9.05
CA HIS A 191 23.23 -11.43 7.80
C HIS A 191 24.36 -10.59 7.16
N PRO A 192 25.56 -11.14 6.92
CA PRO A 192 26.75 -10.37 6.48
C PRO A 192 26.65 -9.77 5.08
N ASN A 193 25.80 -10.34 4.21
CA ASN A 193 25.58 -9.82 2.85
C ASN A 193 24.47 -8.75 2.75
N ILE A 194 23.84 -8.34 3.86
CA ILE A 194 22.76 -7.35 3.83
C ILE A 194 23.19 -6.06 4.52
N VAL A 195 22.98 -4.93 3.84
CA VAL A 195 23.14 -3.59 4.41
C VAL A 195 21.76 -2.96 4.55
N LEU A 196 21.27 -2.84 5.79
CA LEU A 196 20.00 -2.17 6.10
C LEU A 196 20.23 -0.69 6.43
N LEU A 197 19.67 0.19 5.61
CA LEU A 197 19.76 1.65 5.76
C LEU A 197 18.42 2.21 6.24
N THR A 198 18.36 2.61 7.51
CA THR A 198 17.18 3.24 8.13
C THR A 198 17.14 4.75 7.87
N SER A 199 15.97 5.37 8.10
CA SER A 199 15.77 6.81 7.89
C SER A 199 16.11 7.28 6.48
N ARG A 200 15.84 6.45 5.47
CA ARG A 200 16.12 6.73 4.06
C ARG A 200 14.94 6.31 3.19
N SER A 201 14.43 7.24 2.39
CA SER A 201 13.31 7.03 1.45
C SER A 201 13.79 7.15 0.01
N ALA A 202 13.29 6.31 -0.88
CA ALA A 202 13.40 6.54 -2.31
C ALA A 202 12.36 7.58 -2.75
N PHE A 203 12.74 8.50 -3.64
CA PHE A 203 11.83 9.54 -4.13
C PHE A 203 11.73 9.59 -5.66
N GLU A 204 12.66 8.95 -6.37
CA GLU A 204 12.57 8.77 -7.82
C GLU A 204 13.25 7.46 -8.24
N LEU A 205 12.66 6.74 -9.21
CA LEU A 205 13.32 5.62 -9.86
C LEU A 205 14.19 6.14 -11.00
N ALA A 206 15.41 5.61 -11.12
CA ALA A 206 16.27 5.91 -12.25
C ALA A 206 15.99 4.92 -13.38
N THR A 207 15.86 5.42 -14.61
CA THR A 207 15.69 4.61 -15.81
C THR A 207 16.75 4.95 -16.85
N ASN A 208 17.17 3.94 -17.62
CA ASN A 208 18.05 4.15 -18.77
C ASN A 208 17.29 4.60 -20.02
N SER A 209 18.00 4.88 -21.11
CA SER A 209 17.42 5.32 -22.37
C SER A 209 16.48 4.29 -23.02
N THR A 210 16.56 3.01 -22.62
CA THR A 210 15.67 1.94 -23.06
C THR A 210 14.48 1.71 -22.13
N GLY A 211 14.33 2.52 -21.07
CA GLY A 211 13.24 2.42 -20.10
C GLY A 211 13.41 1.30 -19.06
N GLU A 212 14.59 0.69 -18.92
CA GLU A 212 14.87 -0.26 -17.85
C GLU A 212 15.14 0.50 -16.55
N CYS A 213 14.65 -0.02 -15.42
CA CYS A 213 15.02 0.50 -14.10
C CYS A 213 16.48 0.15 -13.80
N VAL A 214 17.23 1.15 -13.35
CA VAL A 214 18.67 1.04 -13.05
C VAL A 214 19.01 1.44 -11.62
N GLY A 215 18.00 1.62 -10.76
CA GLY A 215 18.18 2.00 -9.37
C GLY A 215 17.17 3.04 -8.91
N ALA A 216 17.51 3.74 -7.83
CA ALA A 216 16.67 4.81 -7.29
C ALA A 216 17.49 5.93 -6.63
N LEU A 217 16.96 7.15 -6.75
CA LEU A 217 17.39 8.29 -5.95
C LEU A 217 16.73 8.22 -4.58
N THR A 218 17.54 8.45 -3.55
CA THR A 218 17.12 8.36 -2.17
C THR A 218 17.49 9.59 -1.39
N VAL A 219 16.72 9.91 -0.36
CA VAL A 219 16.98 11.00 0.56
C VAL A 219 16.95 10.47 1.99
N SER A 220 17.94 10.87 2.80
CA SER A 220 17.91 10.61 4.24
C SER A 220 17.11 11.67 4.99
N THR A 221 16.72 11.41 6.24
CA THR A 221 16.10 12.43 7.11
C THR A 221 16.99 13.65 7.37
N LYS A 222 18.29 13.58 7.06
CA LYS A 222 19.23 14.71 7.11
C LYS A 222 19.34 15.46 5.78
N GLY A 223 18.49 15.16 4.79
CA GLY A 223 18.52 15.77 3.45
C GLY A 223 19.62 15.24 2.52
N LYS A 224 20.46 14.29 2.96
CA LYS A 224 21.49 13.70 2.08
C LYS A 224 20.87 12.86 0.97
N VAL A 225 21.00 13.34 -0.27
CA VAL A 225 20.61 12.63 -1.49
C VAL A 225 21.73 11.68 -1.94
N VAL A 226 21.36 10.45 -2.29
CA VAL A 226 22.28 9.42 -2.83
C VAL A 226 21.56 8.61 -3.89
N TYR A 227 22.22 8.36 -5.00
CA TYR A 227 21.77 7.44 -6.04
C TYR A 227 22.29 6.02 -5.75
N TYR A 228 21.38 5.06 -5.62
CA TYR A 228 21.72 3.64 -5.53
C TYR A 228 21.46 3.00 -6.88
N ARG A 229 22.55 2.76 -7.64
CA ARG A 229 22.48 2.11 -8.95
C ARG A 229 22.43 0.59 -8.75
N ALA A 230 21.44 -0.07 -9.33
CA ALA A 230 21.20 -1.49 -9.15
C ALA A 230 20.62 -2.15 -10.42
N PRO A 231 21.12 -3.34 -10.82
CA PRO A 231 20.49 -4.12 -11.89
C PRO A 231 19.20 -4.82 -11.45
N PHE A 232 18.91 -4.84 -10.14
CA PHE A 232 17.66 -5.34 -9.55
C PHE A 232 17.17 -4.34 -8.52
N THR A 233 15.96 -3.80 -8.75
CA THR A 233 15.26 -2.94 -7.80
C THR A 233 13.91 -3.54 -7.47
N LEU A 234 13.64 -3.77 -6.18
CA LEU A 234 12.36 -4.27 -5.69
C LEU A 234 11.65 -3.23 -4.82
N LEU A 235 10.42 -2.90 -5.19
CA LEU A 235 9.49 -2.12 -4.38
C LEU A 235 8.79 -3.04 -3.37
N ALA A 236 8.95 -2.74 -2.08
CA ALA A 236 8.27 -3.40 -0.95
C ALA A 236 7.78 -2.35 0.06
N THR A 237 7.23 -1.25 -0.45
CA THR A 237 6.99 0.01 0.30
C THR A 237 5.68 0.03 1.10
N GLY A 238 4.84 -1.01 0.99
CA GLY A 238 3.56 -1.09 1.68
C GLY A 238 2.43 -0.36 0.95
N GLY A 239 1.35 -0.11 1.69
CA GLY A 239 0.09 0.39 1.13
C GLY A 239 -0.08 1.91 1.13
N VAL A 240 -1.36 2.30 1.14
CA VAL A 240 -1.84 3.66 0.83
C VAL A 240 -2.62 4.30 1.97
N GLY A 241 -2.67 3.70 3.16
CA GLY A 241 -3.55 4.14 4.25
C GLY A 241 -3.48 5.63 4.58
N ASP A 242 -2.29 6.24 4.52
CA ASP A 242 -2.11 7.67 4.83
C ASP A 242 -2.70 8.63 3.80
N VAL A 243 -3.11 8.16 2.61
CA VAL A 243 -3.87 9.02 1.69
C VAL A 243 -5.32 9.20 2.15
N TYR A 244 -5.75 8.52 3.21
CA TYR A 244 -7.08 8.63 3.81
C TYR A 244 -7.05 9.24 5.20
N LYS A 245 -8.09 10.01 5.54
CA LYS A 245 -8.24 10.64 6.87
C LYS A 245 -8.25 9.64 8.03
N ASN A 246 -8.98 8.53 7.88
CA ASN A 246 -9.01 7.47 8.89
C ASN A 246 -8.27 6.25 8.34
N THR A 247 -7.19 5.85 9.01
CA THR A 247 -6.42 4.65 8.63
C THR A 247 -5.89 3.90 9.85
N SER A 248 -5.82 2.58 9.72
CA SER A 248 -5.16 1.67 10.65
C SER A 248 -3.68 1.41 10.33
N ASN A 249 -3.18 1.95 9.21
CA ASN A 249 -1.78 1.78 8.82
C ASN A 249 -0.86 2.60 9.72
N PRO A 250 0.45 2.28 9.80
CA PRO A 250 1.45 3.14 10.43
C PRO A 250 1.81 4.33 9.54
N GLU A 251 2.60 5.27 10.10
CA GLU A 251 2.82 6.58 9.48
C GLU A 251 3.84 6.44 8.35
N GLY A 252 3.56 7.05 7.21
CA GLY A 252 4.32 6.92 5.99
C GLY A 252 3.72 5.93 4.98
N ALA A 253 2.55 5.34 5.23
CA ALA A 253 1.86 4.46 4.28
C ALA A 253 1.18 5.26 3.14
N ARG A 254 1.98 6.02 2.39
CA ARG A 254 1.55 7.05 1.43
C ARG A 254 1.51 6.54 -0.02
N GLY A 255 1.64 5.23 -0.24
CA GLY A 255 1.72 4.65 -1.57
C GLY A 255 2.98 5.05 -2.35
N GLU A 256 4.12 5.18 -1.66
CA GLU A 256 5.37 5.68 -2.28
C GLU A 256 5.81 4.84 -3.48
N GLY A 257 5.83 3.51 -3.38
CA GLY A 257 6.23 2.65 -4.48
C GLY A 257 5.27 2.69 -5.66
N ILE A 258 3.96 2.89 -5.42
CA ILE A 258 2.97 3.05 -6.49
C ILE A 258 3.26 4.32 -7.28
N ALA A 259 3.46 5.45 -6.59
CA ALA A 259 3.77 6.72 -7.25
C ALA A 259 5.10 6.68 -8.02
N LEU A 260 6.12 6.04 -7.44
CA LEU A 260 7.42 5.81 -8.08
C LEU A 260 7.28 4.98 -9.36
N ALA A 261 6.57 3.85 -9.27
CA ALA A 261 6.36 2.96 -10.41
C ALA A 261 5.53 3.65 -11.51
N ALA A 262 4.47 4.38 -11.14
CA ALA A 262 3.63 5.13 -12.07
C ALA A 262 4.44 6.17 -12.86
N ARG A 263 5.30 6.94 -12.18
CA ARG A 263 6.20 7.92 -12.84
C ARG A 263 7.22 7.25 -13.75
N ALA A 264 7.68 6.04 -13.41
CA ALA A 264 8.54 5.24 -14.27
C ALA A 264 7.80 4.55 -15.44
N GLY A 265 6.47 4.70 -15.55
CA GLY A 265 5.66 4.11 -16.61
C GLY A 265 5.21 2.66 -16.35
N ALA A 266 5.27 2.19 -15.10
CA ALA A 266 4.74 0.89 -14.73
C ALA A 266 3.20 0.89 -14.79
N LYS A 267 2.63 -0.23 -15.23
CA LYS A 267 1.18 -0.46 -15.19
C LYS A 267 0.72 -0.59 -13.75
N LEU A 268 -0.39 0.06 -13.44
CA LEU A 268 -1.12 -0.10 -12.19
C LEU A 268 -2.40 -0.88 -12.45
N LYS A 269 -2.83 -1.67 -11.47
CA LYS A 269 -4.04 -2.50 -11.58
C LYS A 269 -4.85 -2.43 -10.30
N ASN A 270 -6.18 -2.54 -10.44
CA ASN A 270 -7.11 -2.68 -9.31
C ASN A 270 -7.04 -1.53 -8.28
N MET A 271 -6.60 -0.35 -8.70
CA MET A 271 -6.30 0.79 -7.82
C MET A 271 -7.51 1.25 -6.99
N GLN A 272 -8.74 1.05 -7.48
CA GLN A 272 -9.99 1.40 -6.82
C GLN A 272 -10.35 0.53 -5.61
N TYR A 273 -9.72 -0.64 -5.45
CA TYR A 273 -10.03 -1.60 -4.40
C TYR A 273 -9.18 -1.38 -3.15
N VAL A 274 -9.65 -0.46 -2.30
CA VAL A 274 -9.08 -0.20 -0.98
C VAL A 274 -10.01 -0.78 0.07
N GLN A 275 -9.51 -1.74 0.85
CA GLN A 275 -10.25 -2.35 1.94
C GLN A 275 -10.27 -1.42 3.16
N PHE A 276 -11.46 -1.18 3.67
CA PHE A 276 -11.69 -0.48 4.92
C PHE A 276 -12.01 -1.51 6.00
N HIS A 277 -11.19 -1.56 7.05
CA HIS A 277 -11.48 -2.41 8.18
C HIS A 277 -12.66 -1.82 8.97
N PRO A 278 -13.68 -2.62 9.33
CA PRO A 278 -14.89 -2.09 9.96
C PRO A 278 -14.65 -1.58 11.38
N THR A 279 -13.79 -2.25 12.15
CA THR A 279 -13.59 -2.00 13.58
C THR A 279 -12.19 -1.48 13.86
N THR A 280 -12.06 -0.17 14.01
CA THR A 280 -10.87 0.46 14.59
C THR A 280 -11.27 1.34 15.76
N LEU A 281 -10.45 1.36 16.81
CA LEU A 281 -10.71 2.12 18.03
C LEU A 281 -10.79 3.62 17.70
N TYR A 282 -11.88 4.23 18.12
CA TYR A 282 -12.11 5.66 17.98
C TYR A 282 -11.73 6.37 19.28
N ILE A 283 -10.57 7.01 19.27
CA ILE A 283 -10.17 8.00 20.27
C ILE A 283 -9.95 9.33 19.56
N PRO A 284 -10.59 10.43 20.00
CA PRO A 284 -10.39 11.75 19.40
C PRO A 284 -8.91 12.15 19.37
N GLY A 285 -8.45 12.64 18.22
CA GLY A 285 -7.06 13.11 18.05
C GLY A 285 -6.01 12.01 17.91
N GLU A 286 -6.35 10.75 18.17
CA GLU A 286 -5.41 9.64 17.99
C GLU A 286 -5.60 8.97 16.63
N ARG A 287 -4.57 8.22 16.24
CA ARG A 287 -4.66 7.33 15.10
C ARG A 287 -5.53 6.11 15.39
N ARG A 288 -6.17 5.58 14.36
CA ARG A 288 -7.07 4.44 14.48
C ARG A 288 -6.28 3.16 14.77
N PHE A 289 -6.43 2.64 15.98
CA PHE A 289 -5.88 1.34 16.34
C PHE A 289 -6.82 0.23 15.86
N LEU A 290 -6.29 -0.76 15.14
CA LEU A 290 -7.08 -1.89 14.65
C LEU A 290 -7.60 -2.72 15.82
N LEU A 291 -8.91 -3.02 15.82
CA LEU A 291 -9.47 -4.06 16.68
C LEU A 291 -9.72 -5.28 15.81
N THR A 292 -8.93 -6.35 16.02
CA THR A 292 -8.93 -7.55 15.17
C THR A 292 -10.33 -8.07 14.87
N GLU A 293 -10.54 -8.52 13.63
CA GLU A 293 -11.76 -9.21 13.19
C GLU A 293 -12.04 -10.48 14.01
N ALA A 294 -11.01 -11.08 14.61
CA ALA A 294 -11.19 -12.20 15.51
C ALA A 294 -12.11 -11.87 16.71
N LEU A 295 -12.21 -10.61 17.15
CA LEU A 295 -13.19 -10.22 18.20
C LEU A 295 -14.63 -10.53 17.77
N ARG A 296 -15.01 -10.19 16.52
CA ARG A 296 -16.33 -10.51 15.98
C ARG A 296 -16.51 -12.01 15.75
N GLY A 297 -15.45 -12.69 15.31
CA GLY A 297 -15.42 -14.15 15.19
C GLY A 297 -15.66 -14.88 16.51
N GLU A 298 -15.25 -14.27 17.62
CA GLU A 298 -15.41 -14.78 18.98
C GLU A 298 -16.65 -14.20 19.69
N GLY A 299 -17.61 -13.64 18.93
CA GLY A 299 -18.92 -13.24 19.45
C GLY A 299 -19.12 -11.75 19.73
N ALA A 300 -18.12 -10.87 19.49
CA ALA A 300 -18.29 -9.45 19.74
C ALA A 300 -19.44 -8.84 18.90
N ILE A 301 -20.27 -8.03 19.53
CA ILE A 301 -21.52 -7.50 18.98
C ILE A 301 -21.35 -6.02 18.60
N LEU A 302 -21.85 -5.62 17.43
CA LEU A 302 -21.89 -4.21 17.03
C LEU A 302 -23.11 -3.51 17.62
N ARG A 303 -22.87 -2.47 18.42
CA ARG A 303 -23.90 -1.69 19.12
C ARG A 303 -23.88 -0.22 18.72
N ASN A 304 -25.06 0.39 18.68
CA ASN A 304 -25.18 1.84 18.56
C ASN A 304 -25.10 2.51 19.96
N LYS A 305 -25.22 3.84 20.02
CA LYS A 305 -25.10 4.60 21.26
C LYS A 305 -26.14 4.25 22.34
N SER A 306 -27.32 3.75 21.96
CA SER A 306 -28.32 3.29 22.94
C SER A 306 -28.07 1.86 23.44
N GLY A 307 -27.01 1.19 22.97
CA GLY A 307 -26.69 -0.19 23.31
C GLY A 307 -27.40 -1.23 22.44
N ARG A 308 -28.19 -0.82 21.44
CA ARG A 308 -28.93 -1.71 20.55
C ARG A 308 -27.96 -2.39 19.56
N ALA A 309 -28.06 -3.71 19.43
CA ALA A 309 -27.40 -4.45 18.36
C ALA A 309 -28.08 -4.15 17.01
N PHE A 310 -27.29 -3.80 15.98
CA PHE A 310 -27.86 -3.29 14.72
C PHE A 310 -27.36 -4.01 13.46
N ALA A 311 -26.27 -4.79 13.51
CA ALA A 311 -25.67 -5.36 12.29
C ALA A 311 -26.64 -6.24 11.49
N LYS A 312 -27.51 -7.00 12.18
CA LYS A 312 -28.53 -7.86 11.56
C LYS A 312 -29.68 -7.10 10.89
N ASP A 313 -29.84 -5.80 11.17
CA ASP A 313 -30.79 -4.96 10.44
C ASP A 313 -30.33 -4.73 8.99
N TYR A 314 -29.02 -4.85 8.74
CA TYR A 314 -28.38 -4.53 7.45
C TYR A 314 -27.97 -5.78 6.66
N HIS A 315 -27.60 -6.87 7.33
CA HIS A 315 -27.15 -8.10 6.67
C HIS A 315 -27.44 -9.34 7.52
N ILE A 316 -27.85 -10.45 6.87
CA ILE A 316 -28.22 -11.69 7.57
C ILE A 316 -27.07 -12.26 8.42
N ASP A 317 -25.83 -12.17 7.90
CA ASP A 317 -24.62 -12.61 8.61
C ASP A 317 -24.17 -11.64 9.72
N GLY A 318 -24.82 -10.48 9.87
CA GLY A 318 -24.52 -9.49 10.91
C GLY A 318 -23.03 -9.13 11.01
N GLU A 319 -22.44 -9.31 12.19
CA GLU A 319 -21.04 -9.05 12.50
C GLU A 319 -20.05 -9.90 11.69
N LEU A 320 -20.49 -11.03 11.15
CA LEU A 320 -19.67 -11.95 10.36
C LEU A 320 -19.79 -11.73 8.85
N ALA A 321 -20.56 -10.72 8.41
CA ALA A 321 -20.60 -10.32 7.02
C ALA A 321 -19.20 -9.88 6.51
N PRO A 322 -18.96 -9.86 5.18
CA PRO A 322 -17.70 -9.38 4.60
C PRO A 322 -17.34 -7.96 5.06
N ARG A 323 -16.02 -7.67 5.16
CA ARG A 323 -15.50 -6.41 5.71
C ARG A 323 -16.08 -5.15 5.07
N ASP A 324 -16.21 -5.16 3.75
CA ASP A 324 -16.77 -4.04 2.98
C ASP A 324 -18.24 -3.79 3.34
N VAL A 325 -19.02 -4.85 3.56
CA VAL A 325 -20.41 -4.77 4.03
C VAL A 325 -20.47 -4.22 5.45
N VAL A 326 -19.66 -4.76 6.37
CA VAL A 326 -19.64 -4.31 7.77
C VAL A 326 -19.16 -2.87 7.90
N ALA A 327 -18.19 -2.44 7.10
CA ALA A 327 -17.74 -1.05 7.08
C ALA A 327 -18.87 -0.10 6.65
N ARG A 328 -19.64 -0.46 5.60
CA ARG A 328 -20.77 0.34 5.11
C ARG A 328 -21.93 0.39 6.10
N LEU A 329 -22.30 -0.73 6.75
CA LEU A 329 -23.39 -0.70 7.74
C LEU A 329 -23.03 0.14 8.97
N ILE A 330 -21.76 0.17 9.39
CA ILE A 330 -21.34 1.03 10.50
C ILE A 330 -21.46 2.50 10.09
N LEU A 331 -21.04 2.87 8.87
CA LEU A 331 -21.20 4.24 8.37
C LEU A 331 -22.68 4.64 8.25
N ALA A 332 -23.53 3.74 7.76
CA ALA A 332 -24.96 3.99 7.63
C ALA A 332 -25.64 4.19 9.00
N GLU A 333 -25.30 3.39 10.01
CA GLU A 333 -25.84 3.58 11.37
C GLU A 333 -25.25 4.85 12.02
N MET A 334 -23.98 5.20 11.78
CA MET A 334 -23.38 6.47 12.21
C MET A 334 -24.13 7.68 11.66
N GLU A 335 -24.43 7.67 10.36
CA GLU A 335 -25.19 8.73 9.70
C GLU A 335 -26.61 8.81 10.25
N LYS A 336 -27.31 7.67 10.35
CA LYS A 336 -28.67 7.59 10.89
C LYS A 336 -28.79 8.12 12.32
N GLN A 337 -27.78 7.86 13.17
CA GLN A 337 -27.75 8.31 14.57
C GLN A 337 -27.13 9.70 14.74
N ASN A 338 -26.55 10.29 13.67
CA ASN A 338 -25.73 11.49 13.73
C ASN A 338 -24.58 11.40 14.76
N GLU A 339 -23.86 10.27 14.74
CA GLU A 339 -22.78 9.95 15.69
C GLU A 339 -21.43 9.76 15.00
N LYS A 340 -20.34 10.00 15.74
CA LYS A 340 -18.97 9.92 15.22
C LYS A 340 -18.38 8.50 15.24
N ASN A 341 -18.99 7.59 15.98
CA ASN A 341 -18.57 6.21 16.14
C ASN A 341 -19.76 5.31 16.53
N MET A 342 -19.59 4.01 16.33
CA MET A 342 -20.43 2.96 16.92
C MET A 342 -19.63 2.27 18.04
N TYR A 343 -20.08 1.12 18.53
CA TYR A 343 -19.43 0.38 19.60
C TYR A 343 -19.30 -1.11 19.26
N LEU A 344 -18.19 -1.73 19.69
CA LEU A 344 -17.95 -3.17 19.62
C LEU A 344 -17.89 -3.75 21.03
N ASP A 345 -18.77 -4.70 21.33
CA ASP A 345 -18.96 -5.22 22.68
C ASP A 345 -18.65 -6.72 22.78
N ILE A 346 -17.62 -7.07 23.55
CA ILE A 346 -17.22 -8.43 23.89
C ILE A 346 -17.35 -8.71 25.41
N SER A 347 -17.94 -7.77 26.17
CA SER A 347 -17.99 -7.83 27.65
C SER A 347 -18.83 -8.99 28.21
N HIS A 348 -19.58 -9.69 27.35
CA HIS A 348 -20.32 -10.89 27.71
C HIS A 348 -19.42 -12.14 27.84
N GLU A 349 -18.20 -12.10 27.30
CA GLU A 349 -17.21 -13.16 27.46
C GLU A 349 -16.45 -13.08 28.79
N LYS A 350 -15.83 -14.18 29.21
CA LYS A 350 -15.08 -14.23 30.48
C LYS A 350 -13.87 -13.29 30.45
N ALA A 351 -13.76 -12.40 31.43
CA ALA A 351 -12.67 -11.41 31.51
C ALA A 351 -11.26 -12.01 31.42
N ASP A 352 -10.99 -13.11 32.14
CA ASP A 352 -9.67 -13.76 32.11
C ASP A 352 -9.35 -14.37 30.73
N TRP A 353 -10.38 -14.86 30.04
CA TRP A 353 -10.22 -15.36 28.68
C TRP A 353 -9.91 -14.22 27.71
N ILE A 354 -10.64 -13.09 27.78
CA ILE A 354 -10.38 -11.90 26.96
C ILE A 354 -8.94 -11.41 27.14
N LYS A 355 -8.49 -11.24 28.39
CA LYS A 355 -7.13 -10.76 28.71
C LYS A 355 -6.04 -11.70 28.19
N LYS A 356 -6.27 -13.01 28.25
CA LYS A 356 -5.33 -14.02 27.73
C LYS A 356 -5.31 -14.05 26.21
N ARG A 357 -6.47 -13.91 25.57
CA ARG A 357 -6.63 -14.03 24.11
C ARG A 357 -6.22 -12.76 23.35
N PHE A 358 -6.57 -11.59 23.89
CA PHE A 358 -6.36 -10.29 23.28
C PHE A 358 -5.56 -9.32 24.19
N PRO A 359 -4.36 -9.72 24.67
CA PRO A 359 -3.62 -8.95 25.66
C PRO A 359 -3.18 -7.57 25.14
N THR A 360 -2.82 -7.45 23.86
CA THR A 360 -2.38 -6.18 23.27
C THR A 360 -3.56 -5.23 23.14
N ILE A 361 -4.71 -5.72 22.66
CA ILE A 361 -5.93 -4.90 22.53
C ILE A 361 -6.43 -4.50 23.91
N TYR A 362 -6.50 -5.44 24.86
CA TYR A 362 -6.91 -5.19 26.24
C TYR A 362 -6.07 -4.08 26.86
N GLN A 363 -4.75 -4.19 26.82
CA GLN A 363 -3.86 -3.17 27.39
C GLN A 363 -4.02 -1.83 26.67
N HIS A 364 -4.10 -1.82 25.34
CA HIS A 364 -4.26 -0.59 24.57
C HIS A 364 -5.55 0.16 24.92
N CYS A 365 -6.66 -0.56 25.09
CA CYS A 365 -7.94 0.01 25.54
C CYS A 365 -7.87 0.47 27.00
N LEU A 366 -7.29 -0.34 27.89
CA LEU A 366 -7.18 -0.03 29.31
C LEU A 366 -6.34 1.24 29.55
N ASP A 367 -5.25 1.43 28.80
CA ASP A 367 -4.41 2.63 28.85
C ASP A 367 -5.18 3.92 28.48
N ARG A 368 -6.33 3.78 27.82
CA ARG A 368 -7.25 4.86 27.44
C ARG A 368 -8.48 4.94 28.32
N GLY A 369 -8.51 4.16 29.41
CA GLY A 369 -9.62 4.12 30.35
C GLY A 369 -10.83 3.32 29.87
N ILE A 370 -10.65 2.40 28.90
CA ILE A 370 -11.73 1.53 28.39
C ILE A 370 -11.45 0.10 28.84
N ASP A 371 -12.25 -0.43 29.76
CA ASP A 371 -12.15 -1.84 30.16
C ASP A 371 -13.05 -2.71 29.27
N MET A 372 -12.49 -3.24 28.17
CA MET A 372 -13.25 -4.04 27.21
C MET A 372 -13.86 -5.34 27.79
N THR A 373 -13.52 -5.71 29.03
CA THR A 373 -14.15 -6.82 29.76
C THR A 373 -15.45 -6.42 30.47
N LYS A 374 -15.76 -5.13 30.51
CA LYS A 374 -16.91 -4.56 31.24
C LYS A 374 -17.76 -3.63 30.38
N GLU A 375 -17.18 -3.01 29.35
CA GLU A 375 -17.88 -2.02 28.54
C GLU A 375 -17.54 -2.12 27.04
N PRO A 376 -18.42 -1.65 26.14
CA PRO A 376 -18.17 -1.62 24.70
C PRO A 376 -17.05 -0.64 24.29
N MET A 377 -16.25 -1.02 23.29
CA MET A 377 -15.19 -0.17 22.73
C MET A 377 -15.75 0.72 21.61
N PRO A 378 -15.46 2.04 21.57
CA PRO A 378 -15.89 2.90 20.48
C PRO A 378 -15.15 2.57 19.18
N VAL A 379 -15.88 2.36 18.09
CA VAL A 379 -15.31 1.93 16.79
C VAL A 379 -15.77 2.78 15.60
N VAL A 380 -14.87 2.90 14.62
CA VAL A 380 -15.15 3.52 13.32
C VAL A 380 -14.41 2.74 12.21
N PRO A 381 -14.93 2.70 10.97
CA PRO A 381 -14.20 2.14 9.85
C PRO A 381 -12.96 2.96 9.49
N ALA A 382 -11.93 2.31 8.97
CA ALA A 382 -10.70 2.98 8.54
C ALA A 382 -10.04 2.26 7.37
N ALA A 383 -9.37 3.00 6.48
CA ALA A 383 -8.56 2.42 5.41
C ALA A 383 -7.49 1.49 6.01
N HIS A 384 -7.36 0.29 5.46
CA HIS A 384 -6.56 -0.77 6.07
C HIS A 384 -5.64 -1.50 5.10
N TYR A 385 -6.11 -1.84 3.91
CA TYR A 385 -5.30 -2.60 2.95
C TYR A 385 -5.60 -2.19 1.52
N HIS A 386 -4.58 -2.09 0.68
CA HIS A 386 -4.75 -1.88 -0.76
C HIS A 386 -4.72 -3.22 -1.52
N CYS A 387 -5.83 -3.58 -2.17
CA CYS A 387 -5.89 -4.81 -2.99
C CYS A 387 -5.31 -4.58 -4.41
N GLY A 388 -5.20 -3.32 -4.83
CA GLY A 388 -4.53 -2.92 -6.06
C GLY A 388 -3.05 -2.59 -5.83
N GLY A 389 -2.45 -1.91 -6.80
CA GLY A 389 -1.05 -1.50 -6.75
C GLY A 389 -0.35 -1.63 -8.10
N VAL A 390 0.97 -1.78 -8.05
CA VAL A 390 1.81 -2.00 -9.23
C VAL A 390 1.51 -3.40 -9.80
N GLU A 391 1.08 -3.48 -11.06
CA GLU A 391 0.82 -4.77 -11.70
C GLU A 391 2.10 -5.59 -11.78
N VAL A 392 2.02 -6.84 -11.33
CA VAL A 392 3.15 -7.78 -11.38
C VAL A 392 2.76 -9.14 -11.92
N ASP A 393 3.71 -9.83 -12.55
CA ASP A 393 3.58 -11.24 -12.90
C ASP A 393 3.77 -12.17 -11.67
N LEU A 394 3.70 -13.49 -11.90
CA LEU A 394 3.90 -14.51 -10.87
C LEU A 394 5.32 -14.55 -10.28
N GLN A 395 6.26 -13.80 -10.86
CA GLN A 395 7.63 -13.64 -10.37
C GLN A 395 7.84 -12.27 -9.72
N GLY A 396 6.80 -11.44 -9.61
CA GLY A 396 6.90 -10.08 -9.06
C GLY A 396 7.50 -9.05 -10.02
N ARG A 397 7.63 -9.37 -11.32
CA ARG A 397 8.14 -8.42 -12.31
C ARG A 397 7.06 -7.42 -12.67
N THR A 398 7.43 -6.15 -12.72
CA THR A 398 6.54 -5.09 -13.22
C THR A 398 6.63 -5.00 -14.75
N SER A 399 5.81 -4.15 -15.37
CA SER A 399 5.94 -3.83 -16.80
C SER A 399 7.20 -3.01 -17.14
N VAL A 400 7.90 -2.46 -16.14
CA VAL A 400 9.19 -1.79 -16.30
C VAL A 400 10.30 -2.83 -16.13
N PRO A 401 11.16 -3.07 -17.14
CA PRO A 401 12.23 -4.05 -17.03
C PRO A 401 13.16 -3.75 -15.84
N ARG A 402 13.63 -4.82 -15.17
CA ARG A 402 14.50 -4.78 -13.96
C ARG A 402 13.85 -4.20 -12.69
N LEU A 403 12.62 -3.71 -12.78
CA LEU A 403 11.82 -3.30 -11.63
C LEU A 403 10.89 -4.45 -11.21
N TYR A 404 10.92 -4.77 -9.93
CA TYR A 404 10.06 -5.74 -9.28
C TYR A 404 9.21 -5.04 -8.20
N ALA A 405 8.09 -5.65 -7.84
CA ALA A 405 7.28 -5.24 -6.70
C ALA A 405 6.72 -6.46 -5.96
N ALA A 406 6.66 -6.41 -4.63
CA ALA A 406 6.12 -7.48 -3.81
C ALA A 406 5.48 -6.95 -2.50
N GLY A 407 4.48 -7.67 -2.01
CA GLY A 407 3.66 -7.25 -0.87
C GLY A 407 2.60 -6.23 -1.29
N GLU A 408 2.09 -5.46 -0.33
CA GLU A 408 0.92 -4.58 -0.52
C GLU A 408 1.11 -3.48 -1.59
N VAL A 409 2.34 -3.14 -1.96
CA VAL A 409 2.60 -2.19 -3.07
C VAL A 409 2.24 -2.79 -4.44
N SER A 410 2.15 -4.12 -4.54
CA SER A 410 1.92 -4.85 -5.78
C SER A 410 0.47 -5.33 -5.91
N CYS A 411 -0.02 -5.39 -7.15
CA CYS A 411 -1.25 -6.07 -7.51
C CYS A 411 -0.90 -7.36 -8.27
N THR A 412 -0.93 -8.47 -7.55
CA THR A 412 -0.74 -9.82 -8.11
C THR A 412 -2.01 -10.39 -8.74
N GLY A 413 -3.17 -9.78 -8.46
CA GLY A 413 -4.50 -10.31 -8.80
C GLY A 413 -5.09 -11.22 -7.72
N LEU A 414 -4.31 -11.65 -6.71
CA LEU A 414 -4.74 -12.56 -5.64
C LEU A 414 -6.00 -12.10 -4.90
N HIS A 415 -6.05 -10.83 -4.49
CA HIS A 415 -7.09 -10.34 -3.57
C HIS A 415 -8.39 -9.94 -4.27
N GLY A 416 -8.40 -9.87 -5.60
CA GLY A 416 -9.55 -9.38 -6.34
C GLY A 416 -10.05 -8.02 -5.82
N ALA A 417 -11.35 -7.92 -5.51
CA ALA A 417 -11.98 -6.67 -5.05
C ALA A 417 -12.01 -6.55 -3.53
N ASN A 418 -11.64 -7.60 -2.80
CA ASN A 418 -11.70 -7.63 -1.35
C ASN A 418 -10.80 -8.76 -0.80
N ARG A 419 -9.85 -8.39 0.06
CA ARG A 419 -8.88 -9.33 0.60
C ARG A 419 -9.48 -10.23 1.70
N LEU A 420 -9.19 -11.53 1.63
CA LEU A 420 -9.34 -12.49 2.74
C LEU A 420 -8.37 -12.18 3.89
N ALA A 421 -8.82 -12.32 5.14
CA ALA A 421 -7.95 -12.14 6.30
C ALA A 421 -6.72 -13.09 6.26
N SER A 422 -5.58 -12.64 6.80
CA SER A 422 -4.32 -13.39 6.87
C SER A 422 -3.62 -13.78 5.55
N THR A 423 -4.11 -13.33 4.38
CA THR A 423 -3.40 -13.56 3.09
C THR A 423 -2.29 -12.54 2.79
N SER A 424 -2.35 -11.32 3.33
CA SER A 424 -1.42 -10.23 2.94
C SER A 424 0.04 -10.51 3.32
N LEU A 425 0.27 -11.03 4.52
CA LEU A 425 1.61 -11.43 4.94
C LEU A 425 2.15 -12.57 4.06
N LEU A 426 1.28 -13.54 3.73
CA LEU A 426 1.64 -14.67 2.90
C LEU A 426 1.96 -14.27 1.45
N GLU A 427 1.18 -13.37 0.86
CA GLU A 427 1.47 -12.80 -0.46
C GLU A 427 2.84 -12.13 -0.49
N GLY A 428 3.13 -11.27 0.49
CA GLY A 428 4.43 -10.59 0.59
C GLY A 428 5.58 -11.59 0.68
N LEU A 429 5.42 -12.67 1.44
CA LEU A 429 6.41 -13.73 1.57
C LEU A 429 6.63 -14.49 0.25
N VAL A 430 5.54 -14.92 -0.40
CA VAL A 430 5.57 -15.71 -1.63
C VAL A 430 6.15 -14.92 -2.81
N TRP A 431 5.66 -13.70 -3.04
CA TRP A 431 6.16 -12.87 -4.15
C TRP A 431 7.54 -12.29 -3.86
N GLY A 432 7.84 -11.96 -2.59
CA GLY A 432 9.18 -11.55 -2.19
C GLY A 432 10.23 -12.63 -2.48
N CYS A 433 9.92 -13.89 -2.18
CA CYS A 433 10.78 -15.03 -2.52
C CYS A 433 10.84 -15.26 -4.03
N SER A 434 9.71 -15.17 -4.73
CA SER A 434 9.64 -15.41 -6.18
C SER A 434 10.45 -14.39 -6.98
N ALA A 435 10.46 -13.12 -6.57
CA ALA A 435 11.27 -12.07 -7.20
C ALA A 435 12.78 -12.32 -7.02
N ALA A 436 13.18 -12.79 -5.83
CA ALA A 436 14.57 -13.18 -5.59
C ALA A 436 14.98 -14.39 -6.45
N ASP A 437 14.15 -15.43 -6.49
CA ASP A 437 14.37 -16.63 -7.32
C ASP A 437 14.54 -16.28 -8.79
N ASP A 438 13.67 -15.41 -9.30
CA ASP A 438 13.73 -14.98 -10.69
C ASP A 438 15.00 -14.19 -11.00
N PHE A 439 15.36 -13.23 -10.15
CA PHE A 439 16.58 -12.46 -10.33
C PHE A 439 17.82 -13.36 -10.36
N MET A 440 17.91 -14.33 -9.45
CA MET A 440 19.03 -15.28 -9.43
C MET A 440 19.12 -16.13 -10.70
N LYS A 441 17.97 -16.55 -11.24
CA LYS A 441 17.92 -17.28 -12.52
C LYS A 441 18.38 -16.42 -13.69
N ARG A 442 17.87 -15.19 -13.79
CA ARG A 442 18.09 -14.29 -14.93
C ARG A 442 19.44 -13.60 -14.90
N ARG A 443 19.99 -13.32 -13.71
CA ARG A 443 21.28 -12.63 -13.57
C ARG A 443 22.40 -13.32 -14.35
N LYS A 444 22.35 -14.64 -14.49
CA LYS A 444 23.34 -15.43 -15.26
C LYS A 444 23.43 -15.03 -16.74
N CYS A 445 22.37 -14.45 -17.30
CA CYS A 445 22.30 -14.02 -18.70
C CYS A 445 22.06 -12.50 -18.85
N MET A 446 22.15 -11.72 -17.77
CA MET A 446 21.99 -10.26 -17.85
C MET A 446 23.25 -9.59 -18.37
N ASP A 447 23.09 -8.65 -19.30
CA ASP A 447 24.13 -7.67 -19.60
C ASP A 447 24.21 -6.65 -18.44
N LEU A 448 25.27 -6.77 -17.65
CA LEU A 448 25.56 -5.89 -16.52
C LEU A 448 26.25 -4.59 -16.95
N GLU A 449 26.65 -4.44 -18.21
CA GLU A 449 27.16 -3.16 -18.71
C GLU A 449 26.04 -2.28 -19.25
N SER A 450 24.93 -2.87 -19.72
CA SER A 450 23.81 -2.09 -20.28
C SER A 450 23.10 -1.20 -19.26
N TYR A 451 23.07 -1.55 -17.96
CA TYR A 451 22.40 -0.72 -16.94
C TYR A 451 23.17 0.53 -16.55
N LYS A 452 24.46 0.62 -16.90
CA LYS A 452 25.29 1.79 -16.57
C LYS A 452 25.08 2.96 -17.54
N LYS A 453 24.37 2.73 -18.65
CA LYS A 453 24.04 3.75 -19.66
C LYS A 453 22.74 4.47 -19.28
N GLU A 454 22.80 5.32 -18.26
CA GLU A 454 21.62 6.03 -17.75
C GLU A 454 21.53 7.47 -18.26
N ASN A 455 20.31 8.01 -18.23
CA ASN A 455 20.12 9.46 -18.25
C ASN A 455 20.64 10.03 -16.93
N ASP A 456 21.10 11.29 -16.91
CA ASP A 456 21.52 11.95 -15.66
C ASP A 456 20.37 11.90 -14.63
N PRO A 457 20.48 11.09 -13.57
CA PRO A 457 19.39 10.93 -12.62
C PRO A 457 19.14 12.22 -11.83
N PHE A 458 20.14 13.11 -11.75
CA PHE A 458 20.07 14.33 -10.95
C PHE A 458 19.54 15.56 -11.72
N ALA A 459 19.24 15.44 -13.02
CA ALA A 459 18.87 16.56 -13.88
C ALA A 459 17.70 17.42 -13.36
N ASN A 460 16.81 16.82 -12.57
CA ASN A 460 15.61 17.47 -12.02
C ASN A 460 15.78 17.97 -10.57
N LEU A 461 16.97 17.88 -9.98
CA LEU A 461 17.22 18.31 -8.61
C LEU A 461 17.67 19.78 -8.54
N ASN A 462 16.70 20.69 -8.60
CA ASN A 462 16.94 22.14 -8.72
C ASN A 462 16.35 22.98 -7.56
N GLY A 463 16.08 22.34 -6.41
CA GLY A 463 15.51 23.01 -5.24
C GLY A 463 16.41 24.11 -4.67
N PHE A 464 15.83 25.30 -4.45
CA PHE A 464 16.55 26.51 -4.01
C PHE A 464 16.10 27.02 -2.63
N ARG A 465 15.04 26.47 -2.05
CA ARG A 465 14.53 26.82 -0.71
C ARG A 465 14.19 25.59 0.12
N ASP A 466 13.83 25.79 1.39
CA ASP A 466 13.24 24.75 2.23
C ASP A 466 11.69 24.86 2.21
N PRO A 467 10.95 23.76 2.42
CA PRO A 467 9.49 23.80 2.51
C PRO A 467 9.05 24.42 3.85
N TYR A 468 8.03 25.27 3.84
CA TYR A 468 7.38 25.65 5.10
C TYR A 468 6.46 24.50 5.57
N PRO A 469 6.43 24.14 6.87
CA PRO A 469 5.66 22.99 7.36
C PRO A 469 4.17 23.03 6.98
N ASN A 470 3.56 24.21 7.02
CA ASN A 470 2.17 24.42 6.67
C ASN A 470 1.85 24.15 5.19
N GLU A 471 2.79 24.40 4.27
CA GLU A 471 2.60 24.12 2.84
C GLU A 471 2.39 22.62 2.58
N VAL A 472 3.14 21.78 3.28
CA VAL A 472 3.07 20.32 3.15
C VAL A 472 1.83 19.78 3.85
N GLU A 473 1.59 20.23 5.08
CA GLU A 473 0.46 19.77 5.90
C GLU A 473 -0.89 20.11 5.25
N GLU A 474 -1.05 21.33 4.73
CA GLU A 474 -2.29 21.77 4.09
C GLU A 474 -2.67 20.88 2.90
N VAL A 475 -1.71 20.57 2.03
CA VAL A 475 -1.92 19.71 0.86
C VAL A 475 -2.26 18.28 1.31
N MET A 476 -1.53 17.75 2.29
CA MET A 476 -1.77 16.39 2.79
C MET A 476 -3.16 16.25 3.40
N LEU A 477 -3.58 17.19 4.25
CA LEU A 477 -4.90 17.20 4.87
C LEU A 477 -6.03 17.35 3.83
N ALA A 478 -5.81 18.16 2.80
CA ALA A 478 -6.75 18.29 1.69
C ALA A 478 -6.90 16.97 0.92
N THR A 479 -5.78 16.31 0.58
CA THR A 479 -5.78 14.99 -0.06
C THR A 479 -6.53 13.96 0.78
N GLN A 480 -6.22 13.86 2.07
CA GLN A 480 -6.87 12.92 2.99
C GLN A 480 -8.37 13.12 3.11
N ARG A 481 -8.80 14.39 3.11
CA ARG A 481 -10.22 14.75 3.14
C ARG A 481 -10.94 14.33 1.86
N ILE A 482 -10.39 14.70 0.70
CA ILE A 482 -10.96 14.34 -0.61
C ILE A 482 -11.08 12.82 -0.75
N MET A 483 -10.02 12.10 -0.39
CA MET A 483 -10.02 10.63 -0.47
C MET A 483 -11.04 10.00 0.46
N TRP A 484 -11.23 10.53 1.68
CA TRP A 484 -12.22 10.01 2.61
C TRP A 484 -13.66 10.30 2.17
N GLU A 485 -13.93 11.53 1.75
CA GLU A 485 -15.29 12.00 1.44
C GLU A 485 -15.79 11.55 0.06
N SER A 486 -14.89 11.42 -0.92
CA SER A 486 -15.27 11.18 -2.32
C SER A 486 -14.75 9.87 -2.91
N VAL A 487 -13.74 9.26 -2.29
CA VAL A 487 -13.11 8.01 -2.74
C VAL A 487 -13.05 6.98 -1.58
N GLY A 488 -13.97 7.12 -0.64
CA GLY A 488 -14.09 6.31 0.57
C GLY A 488 -14.85 4.98 0.37
N PRO A 489 -15.43 4.42 1.45
CA PRO A 489 -16.20 3.17 1.39
C PRO A 489 -17.52 3.27 0.61
N ILE A 490 -18.07 4.47 0.50
CA ILE A 490 -19.28 4.80 -0.26
C ILE A 490 -18.89 5.89 -1.25
N ARG A 491 -19.26 5.73 -2.52
CA ARG A 491 -18.85 6.61 -3.61
C ARG A 491 -20.04 7.01 -4.47
N THR A 492 -19.92 8.15 -5.13
CA THR A 492 -20.83 8.57 -6.20
C THR A 492 -20.03 8.99 -7.42
N ASN A 493 -20.65 9.01 -8.60
CA ASN A 493 -19.98 9.47 -9.82
C ASN A 493 -19.55 10.94 -9.71
N ALA A 494 -20.42 11.84 -9.23
CA ALA A 494 -20.05 13.25 -9.06
C ALA A 494 -18.95 13.43 -8.01
N GLY A 495 -19.00 12.69 -6.91
CA GLY A 495 -17.96 12.69 -5.88
C GLY A 495 -16.59 12.28 -6.44
N MET A 496 -16.53 11.14 -7.12
CA MET A 496 -15.28 10.64 -7.72
C MET A 496 -14.74 11.58 -8.80
N SER A 497 -15.61 12.14 -9.65
CA SER A 497 -15.24 13.14 -10.66
C SER A 497 -14.63 14.39 -10.01
N SER A 498 -15.30 14.94 -8.99
CA SER A 498 -14.79 16.09 -8.22
C SER A 498 -13.45 15.78 -7.54
N ALA A 499 -13.26 14.56 -7.05
CA ALA A 499 -12.01 14.13 -6.44
C ALA A 499 -10.85 14.15 -7.44
N VAL A 500 -11.06 13.63 -8.65
CA VAL A 500 -10.04 13.64 -9.72
C VAL A 500 -9.59 15.07 -10.03
N ASP A 501 -10.52 15.99 -10.22
CA ASP A 501 -10.22 17.40 -10.54
C ASP A 501 -9.43 18.07 -9.40
N LYS A 502 -9.89 17.91 -8.15
CA LYS A 502 -9.23 18.50 -6.98
C LYS A 502 -7.83 17.92 -6.76
N LEU A 503 -7.67 16.60 -6.93
CA LEU A 503 -6.38 15.94 -6.78
C LEU A 503 -5.40 16.34 -7.89
N ALA A 504 -5.88 16.62 -9.10
CA ALA A 504 -5.03 17.16 -10.16
C ALA A 504 -4.46 18.54 -9.80
N LEU A 505 -5.25 19.42 -9.16
CA LEU A 505 -4.76 20.71 -8.67
C LEU A 505 -3.74 20.55 -7.53
N LEU A 506 -3.99 19.61 -6.61
CA LEU A 506 -3.04 19.31 -5.54
C LEU A 506 -1.74 18.70 -6.08
N GLU A 507 -1.80 17.91 -7.15
CA GLU A 507 -0.60 17.32 -7.79
C GLU A 507 0.31 18.43 -8.33
N ILE A 508 -0.25 19.44 -8.99
CA ILE A 508 0.50 20.62 -9.46
C ILE A 508 1.17 21.33 -8.27
N LYS A 509 0.45 21.54 -7.15
CA LYS A 509 1.01 22.17 -5.94
C LYS A 509 2.14 21.32 -5.34
N ALA A 510 1.97 20.00 -5.26
CA ALA A 510 2.97 19.09 -4.72
C ALA A 510 4.22 18.98 -5.61
N ASP A 511 4.07 18.95 -6.93
CA ASP A 511 5.17 18.96 -7.89
C ASP A 511 5.95 20.28 -7.83
N LYS A 512 5.24 21.42 -7.73
CA LYS A 512 5.87 22.73 -7.55
C LYS A 512 6.71 22.77 -6.26
N LEU A 513 6.17 22.27 -5.14
CA LEU A 513 6.92 22.17 -3.89
C LEU A 513 8.16 21.29 -4.04
N HIS A 514 8.06 20.16 -4.74
CA HIS A 514 9.20 19.27 -4.98
C HIS A 514 10.29 19.90 -5.86
N GLN A 515 9.92 20.75 -6.83
CA GLN A 515 10.86 21.44 -7.71
C GLN A 515 11.55 22.63 -7.04
N GLU A 516 10.81 23.43 -6.28
CA GLU A 516 11.33 24.63 -5.62
C GLU A 516 12.10 24.31 -4.34
N CYS A 517 11.68 23.28 -3.61
CA CYS A 517 12.28 22.93 -2.33
C CYS A 517 13.43 21.93 -2.50
N ARG A 518 14.40 21.98 -1.60
CA ARG A 518 15.34 20.88 -1.41
C ARG A 518 14.55 19.61 -1.11
N VAL A 519 14.97 18.49 -1.73
CA VAL A 519 14.26 17.22 -1.54
C VAL A 519 14.40 16.79 -0.09
N THR A 520 13.25 16.58 0.55
CA THR A 520 13.13 16.04 1.89
C THR A 520 12.20 14.83 1.85
N ARG A 521 12.15 14.06 2.94
CA ARG A 521 11.19 12.96 3.05
C ARG A 521 9.74 13.48 2.99
N GLU A 522 9.51 14.67 3.52
CA GLU A 522 8.22 15.33 3.61
C GLU A 522 7.73 15.76 2.22
N THR A 523 8.55 16.49 1.45
CA THR A 523 8.17 16.95 0.10
C THR A 523 8.05 15.80 -0.90
N ALA A 524 8.98 14.83 -0.85
CA ALA A 524 8.89 13.63 -1.67
C ALA A 524 7.65 12.77 -1.30
N GLY A 525 7.42 12.58 0.00
CA GLY A 525 6.29 11.81 0.50
C GLY A 525 4.94 12.44 0.16
N LEU A 526 4.84 13.77 0.18
CA LEU A 526 3.64 14.50 -0.24
C LEU A 526 3.37 14.30 -1.73
N ARG A 527 4.38 14.51 -2.58
CA ARG A 527 4.29 14.29 -4.03
C ARG A 527 3.81 12.87 -4.35
N ASN A 528 4.34 11.88 -3.63
CA ASN A 528 3.91 10.49 -3.76
C ASN A 528 2.47 10.26 -3.29
N ALA A 529 2.08 10.80 -2.13
CA ALA A 529 0.73 10.66 -1.59
C ALA A 529 -0.33 11.20 -2.55
N VAL A 530 -0.11 12.41 -3.09
CA VAL A 530 -1.05 13.05 -4.02
C VAL A 530 -1.14 12.27 -5.33
N ARG A 531 0.00 11.83 -5.88
CA ARG A 531 0.01 11.01 -7.09
C ARG A 531 -0.79 9.72 -6.89
N THR A 532 -0.51 8.98 -5.81
CA THR A 532 -1.22 7.72 -5.54
C THR A 532 -2.71 7.95 -5.29
N ALA A 533 -3.09 8.99 -4.55
CA ALA A 533 -4.48 9.37 -4.35
C ALA A 533 -5.21 9.60 -5.69
N LYS A 534 -4.57 10.34 -6.61
CA LYS A 534 -5.11 10.59 -7.95
C LYS A 534 -5.27 9.30 -8.76
N GLU A 535 -4.32 8.38 -8.73
CA GLU A 535 -4.43 7.09 -9.42
C GLU A 535 -5.59 6.24 -8.89
N ILE A 536 -5.81 6.24 -7.57
CA ILE A 536 -6.96 5.58 -6.95
C ILE A 536 -8.27 6.22 -7.41
N ALA A 537 -8.36 7.56 -7.39
CA ALA A 537 -9.54 8.30 -7.81
C ALA A 537 -9.88 8.07 -9.29
N LEU A 538 -8.87 8.10 -10.18
CA LEU A 538 -9.04 7.84 -11.61
C LEU A 538 -9.54 6.42 -11.86
N ALA A 539 -8.94 5.41 -11.22
CA ALA A 539 -9.38 4.03 -11.37
C ALA A 539 -10.79 3.81 -10.81
N ALA A 540 -11.15 4.50 -9.72
CA ALA A 540 -12.49 4.44 -9.16
C ALA A 540 -13.52 5.08 -10.08
N LEU A 541 -13.23 6.25 -10.67
CA LEU A 541 -14.12 6.93 -11.61
C LEU A 541 -14.33 6.13 -12.89
N ASN A 542 -13.29 5.48 -13.40
CA ASN A 542 -13.33 4.67 -14.62
C ASN A 542 -13.97 3.28 -14.39
N SER A 543 -14.28 2.92 -13.15
CA SER A 543 -14.97 1.68 -12.82
C SER A 543 -16.43 2.00 -12.52
N HIS A 544 -17.36 1.57 -13.37
CA HIS A 544 -18.78 1.89 -13.25
C HIS A 544 -19.60 0.80 -12.55
N VAL A 545 -18.93 -0.21 -11.99
CA VAL A 545 -19.59 -1.41 -11.43
C VAL A 545 -19.20 -1.55 -9.96
N SER A 546 -20.21 -1.59 -9.10
CA SER A 546 -20.02 -1.90 -7.67
C SER A 546 -19.62 -3.37 -7.48
N VAL A 547 -18.40 -3.59 -7.00
CA VAL A 547 -17.85 -4.92 -6.70
C VAL A 547 -16.95 -4.83 -5.46
N GLY A 548 -17.22 -5.66 -4.45
CA GLY A 548 -16.44 -5.74 -3.22
C GLY A 548 -16.24 -4.38 -2.54
N THR A 549 -14.98 -3.97 -2.39
CA THR A 549 -14.61 -2.71 -1.72
C THR A 549 -14.88 -1.44 -2.56
N HIS A 550 -15.25 -1.59 -3.83
CA HIS A 550 -15.70 -0.48 -4.67
C HIS A 550 -17.23 -0.47 -4.71
N TYR A 551 -17.84 0.51 -4.04
CA TYR A 551 -19.29 0.62 -3.94
C TYR A 551 -19.76 2.02 -4.35
N ILE A 552 -20.51 2.08 -5.44
CA ILE A 552 -21.11 3.28 -5.99
C ILE A 552 -22.60 3.28 -5.66
N VAL A 553 -23.08 4.34 -5.04
CA VAL A 553 -24.52 4.59 -4.86
C VAL A 553 -25.04 5.47 -5.99
N GLN A 554 -26.30 5.26 -6.38
CA GLN A 554 -26.97 6.12 -7.36
C GLN A 554 -27.32 7.46 -6.72
N GLU A 555 -27.10 8.54 -7.47
CA GLU A 555 -27.43 9.92 -7.09
C GLU A 555 -28.88 10.27 -7.42
#